data_AF-A0A841V857-F1
#
_entry.id   AF-A0A841V857-F1
#
_cell.length_a   1.000
_cell.length_b   1.000
_cell.length_c   1.000
_cell.angle_alpha   90.00
_cell.angle_beta   90.00
_cell.angle_gamma   90.00
#
_symmetry.space_group_name_H-M   'P 1'
#
loop_
_entity.id
_entity.type
_entity.pdbx_description
1 polymer ?
#
loop_
_entity_poly.entity_id
_entity_poly.type
_entity_poly.pdbx_seq_one_letter_code
_entity_poly.pdbx_strand_id
1 'polypeptide(L)'
;YPESVHVDQIYRNKENRKWCKDRGIRMSGPALGRPPKNISKETKKQAQLDERDRNCIEGKFGEAKRRYSLDRVMTKLSNTSETAIAITFLVMNISALLRRIIMTFFCIYFGKNTVFPILRFG
;
A
#
# COMPACT_ATOMS: atom_id res chain seq x y z
N TYR A 1 3.57 9.63 -16.40
CA TYR A 1 2.53 8.98 -15.58
C TYR A 1 3.07 7.66 -15.03
N PRO A 2 2.56 7.13 -13.90
CA PRO A 2 2.99 5.83 -13.40
C PRO A 2 2.67 4.73 -14.40
N GLU A 3 3.47 3.67 -14.41
CA GLU A 3 3.24 2.51 -15.29
C GLU A 3 1.92 1.80 -14.94
N SER A 4 1.59 1.73 -13.65
CA SER A 4 0.35 1.12 -13.19
C SER A 4 -0.22 1.82 -11.94
N VAL A 5 -1.52 1.67 -11.72
CA VAL A 5 -2.21 2.16 -10.53
C VAL A 5 -3.06 1.03 -9.94
N HIS A 6 -2.88 0.81 -8.64
CA HIS A 6 -3.66 -0.13 -7.85
C HIS A 6 -4.80 0.63 -7.16
N VAL A 7 -6.03 0.41 -7.61
CA VAL A 7 -7.18 1.20 -7.16
C VAL A 7 -8.27 0.35 -6.51
N ASP A 8 -8.98 0.96 -5.57
CA ASP A 8 -10.19 0.39 -4.99
C ASP A 8 -11.29 0.22 -6.03
N GLN A 9 -12.26 -0.64 -5.74
CA GLN A 9 -13.39 -0.91 -6.62
C GLN A 9 -14.16 0.34 -7.04
N ILE A 10 -14.31 1.32 -6.14
CA ILE A 10 -15.04 2.56 -6.41
C ILE A 10 -14.42 3.38 -7.54
N TYR A 11 -13.12 3.25 -7.77
CA TYR A 11 -12.39 3.97 -8.82
C TYR A 11 -12.30 3.19 -10.14
N ARG A 12 -12.75 1.93 -10.19
CA ARG A 12 -12.69 1.07 -11.40
C ARG A 12 -13.82 1.34 -12.39
N ASN A 13 -14.26 2.61 -12.52
CA ASN A 13 -15.33 3.02 -13.42
C ASN A 13 -14.84 3.18 -14.88
N LYS A 14 -15.77 3.35 -15.83
CA LYS A 14 -15.45 3.44 -17.27
C LYS A 14 -14.60 4.67 -17.61
N GLU A 15 -14.90 5.81 -16.99
CA GLU A 15 -14.21 7.08 -17.22
C GLU A 15 -12.75 7.02 -16.78
N ASN A 16 -12.49 6.55 -15.56
CA ASN A 16 -11.15 6.38 -15.00
C ASN A 16 -10.33 5.36 -15.81
N ARG A 17 -10.95 4.27 -16.25
CA ARG A 17 -10.29 3.29 -17.13
C ARG A 17 -9.90 3.89 -18.48
N LYS A 18 -10.79 4.68 -19.09
CA LYS A 18 -10.50 5.39 -20.33
C LYS A 18 -9.35 6.38 -20.12
N TRP A 19 -9.43 7.19 -19.06
CA TRP A 19 -8.39 8.17 -18.70
C TRP A 19 -7.01 7.52 -18.52
N CYS A 20 -6.95 6.38 -17.84
CA CYS A 20 -5.72 5.61 -17.65
C CYS A 20 -5.23 5.00 -18.97
N LYS A 21 -6.12 4.40 -19.76
CA LYS A 21 -5.79 3.78 -21.06
C LYS A 21 -5.20 4.81 -22.04
N ASP A 22 -5.81 5.99 -22.13
CA ASP A 22 -5.35 7.08 -23.00
C ASP A 22 -3.93 7.57 -22.63
N ARG A 23 -3.48 7.29 -21.40
CA ARG A 23 -2.16 7.65 -20.88
C ARG A 23 -1.20 6.47 -20.76
N GLY A 24 -1.60 5.29 -21.24
CA GLY A 24 -0.80 4.07 -21.12
C GLY A 24 -0.63 3.54 -19.69
N ILE A 25 -1.50 3.93 -18.77
CA ILE A 25 -1.46 3.53 -17.37
C ILE A 25 -2.25 2.23 -17.20
N ARG A 26 -1.60 1.18 -16.69
CA ARG A 26 -2.27 -0.09 -16.35
C ARG A 26 -3.07 0.07 -15.06
N MET A 27 -4.38 -0.13 -15.11
CA MET A 27 -5.23 -0.16 -13.91
C MET A 27 -5.37 -1.59 -13.37
N SER A 28 -5.20 -1.78 -12.06
CA SER A 28 -5.35 -3.09 -11.43
C SER A 28 -6.81 -3.59 -11.45
N GLY A 29 -6.95 -4.90 -11.27
CA GLY A 29 -8.24 -5.58 -11.11
C GLY A 29 -8.89 -6.02 -12.44
N PRO A 30 -9.93 -6.88 -12.36
CA PRO A 30 -10.56 -7.47 -13.54
C PRO A 30 -11.18 -6.41 -14.46
N ALA A 31 -11.30 -6.76 -15.74
CA ALA A 31 -12.03 -5.96 -16.72
C ALA A 31 -13.51 -5.80 -16.33
N LEU A 32 -14.15 -4.74 -16.81
CA LEU A 32 -15.59 -4.57 -16.64
C LEU A 32 -16.34 -5.57 -17.51
N GLY A 33 -17.41 -6.15 -16.96
CA GLY A 33 -18.27 -7.10 -17.66
C GLY A 33 -17.92 -8.56 -17.38
N ARG A 34 -18.24 -9.43 -18.33
CA ARG A 34 -18.09 -10.88 -18.17
C ARG A 34 -16.61 -11.27 -18.13
N PRO A 35 -16.15 -12.01 -17.11
CA PRO A 35 -14.79 -12.55 -17.08
C PRO A 35 -14.54 -13.45 -18.30
N PRO A 36 -13.33 -13.43 -18.88
CA PRO A 36 -12.99 -14.30 -20.00
C PRO A 36 -12.96 -15.78 -19.55
N LYS A 37 -13.39 -16.68 -20.45
CA LYS A 37 -13.46 -18.13 -20.17
C LYS A 37 -12.08 -18.74 -19.89
N ASN A 38 -11.05 -18.24 -20.58
CA ASN A 38 -9.66 -18.64 -20.39
C ASN A 38 -8.85 -17.42 -19.94
N ILE A 39 -8.33 -17.47 -18.72
CA ILE A 39 -7.43 -16.45 -18.18
C ILE A 39 -6.00 -17.01 -18.25
N SER A 40 -5.10 -16.26 -18.88
CA SER A 40 -3.69 -16.66 -18.99
C SER A 40 -3.03 -16.82 -17.62
N LYS A 41 -2.00 -17.66 -17.52
CA LYS A 41 -1.27 -17.87 -16.26
C LYS A 41 -0.59 -16.59 -15.78
N GLU A 42 -0.10 -15.78 -16.72
CA GLU A 42 0.57 -14.50 -16.49
C GLU A 42 -0.41 -13.48 -15.90
N THR A 43 -1.63 -13.41 -16.46
CA THR A 43 -2.68 -12.52 -15.96
C THR A 43 -3.09 -12.88 -14.53
N LYS A 44 -3.18 -14.18 -14.21
CA LYS A 44 -3.45 -14.65 -12.84
C LYS A 44 -2.31 -14.27 -11.88
N LYS A 45 -1.05 -14.45 -12.31
CA LYS A 45 0.12 -14.10 -11.51
C LYS A 45 0.17 -12.59 -11.22
N GLN A 46 -0.12 -11.77 -12.23
CA GLN A 46 -0.18 -10.32 -12.04
C GLN A 46 -1.29 -9.94 -11.05
N ALA A 47 -2.48 -10.50 -11.19
CA ALA A 47 -3.58 -10.24 -10.24
C ALA A 47 -3.23 -10.64 -8.81
N GLN A 48 -2.48 -11.74 -8.61
CA GLN A 48 -2.00 -12.14 -7.28
C GLN A 48 -0.97 -11.16 -6.71
N LEU A 49 -0.09 -10.59 -7.54
CA LEU A 49 0.86 -9.56 -7.10
C LEU A 49 0.13 -8.29 -6.72
N ASP A 50 -0.78 -7.82 -7.58
CA ASP A 50 -1.60 -6.64 -7.31
C ASP A 50 -2.39 -6.77 -6.00
N GLU A 51 -2.91 -7.97 -5.72
CA GLU A 51 -3.65 -8.27 -4.50
C GLU A 51 -2.75 -8.34 -3.26
N ARG A 52 -1.52 -8.86 -3.39
CA ARG A 52 -0.52 -8.85 -2.31
C ARG A 52 -0.14 -7.43 -1.91
N ASP A 53 0.08 -6.57 -2.89
CA ASP A 53 0.43 -5.17 -2.66
C ASP A 53 -0.75 -4.44 -1.98
N ARG A 54 -1.98 -4.68 -2.46
CA ARG A 54 -3.20 -4.15 -1.84
C ARG A 54 -3.35 -4.60 -0.38
N ASN A 55 -3.17 -5.89 -0.10
CA ASN A 55 -3.27 -6.43 1.25
C ASN A 55 -2.26 -5.80 2.21
N CYS A 56 -1.03 -5.53 1.75
CA CYS A 56 -0.04 -4.87 2.60
C CYS A 56 -0.45 -3.43 2.92
N ILE A 57 -0.90 -2.68 1.91
CA ILE A 57 -1.40 -1.32 2.07
C ILE A 57 -2.60 -1.26 3.02
N GLU A 58 -3.60 -2.11 2.82
CA GLU A 58 -4.78 -2.21 3.69
C GLU A 58 -4.39 -2.57 5.12
N GLY A 59 -3.45 -3.49 5.30
CA GLY A 59 -2.89 -3.82 6.62
C GLY A 59 -2.24 -2.62 7.30
N LYS A 60 -1.49 -1.79 6.56
CA LYS A 60 -0.87 -0.56 7.09
C LYS A 60 -1.90 0.50 7.46
N PHE A 61 -2.93 0.69 6.66
CA PHE A 61 -4.03 1.59 7.01
C PHE A 61 -4.82 1.07 8.21
N GLY A 62 -5.03 -0.24 8.33
CA GLY A 62 -5.64 -0.86 9.52
C GLY A 62 -4.80 -0.63 10.78
N GLU A 63 -3.48 -0.76 10.68
CA GLU A 63 -2.54 -0.43 11.77
C GLU A 63 -2.63 1.06 12.15
N ALA A 64 -2.62 1.96 11.16
CA ALA A 64 -2.74 3.40 11.39
C ALA A 64 -4.02 3.76 12.15
N LYS A 65 -5.14 3.16 11.75
CA LYS A 65 -6.45 3.34 12.36
C LYS A 65 -6.53 2.82 13.79
N ARG A 66 -6.10 1.57 14.02
CA ARG A 66 -6.22 0.89 15.32
C ARG A 66 -5.12 1.27 16.31
N ARG A 67 -3.86 1.22 15.89
CA ARG A 67 -2.70 1.42 16.76
C ARG A 67 -2.32 2.89 16.91
N TYR A 68 -2.45 3.66 15.83
CA TYR A 68 -2.09 5.07 15.80
C TYR A 68 -3.31 6.00 15.87
N SER A 69 -4.50 5.46 16.16
CA SER A 69 -5.73 6.21 16.42
C SER A 69 -6.21 7.11 15.28
N LEU A 70 -5.89 6.80 14.01
CA LEU A 70 -6.48 7.54 12.88
C LEU A 70 -8.02 7.45 12.83
N ASP A 71 -8.63 6.38 13.37
CA ASP A 71 -10.10 6.28 13.48
C ASP A 71 -10.69 7.22 14.55
N ARG A 72 -9.86 7.89 15.36
CA ARG A 72 -10.27 8.75 16.48
C ARG A 72 -9.68 10.17 16.40
N VAL A 73 -9.60 10.71 15.18
CA VAL A 73 -9.25 12.13 14.99
C VAL A 73 -10.50 12.97 15.27
N MET A 74 -10.58 13.54 16.48
CA MET A 74 -11.75 14.28 16.98
C MET A 74 -11.56 15.80 16.95
N THR A 75 -10.55 16.28 16.23
CA THR A 75 -10.24 17.70 16.06
C THR A 75 -11.38 18.41 15.32
N LYS A 76 -11.73 19.63 15.77
CA LYS A 76 -12.90 20.35 15.26
C LYS A 76 -12.63 21.16 13.99
N LEU A 77 -11.38 21.56 13.73
CA LEU A 77 -11.00 22.35 12.56
C LEU A 77 -10.22 21.48 11.56
N SER A 78 -10.43 21.74 10.27
CA SER A 78 -9.75 21.02 9.17
C SER A 78 -8.23 21.05 9.31
N ASN A 79 -7.65 22.23 9.53
CA ASN A 79 -6.20 22.41 9.69
C ASN A 79 -5.62 21.58 10.85
N THR A 80 -6.33 21.50 11.98
CA THR A 80 -5.91 20.68 13.13
C THR A 80 -6.03 19.19 12.84
N SER A 81 -7.07 18.77 12.11
CA SER A 81 -7.24 17.38 11.66
C SER A 81 -6.14 16.96 10.69
N GLU A 82 -5.82 17.81 9.70
CA GLU A 82 -4.73 17.57 8.75
C GLU A 82 -3.39 17.43 9.48
N THR A 83 -3.12 18.32 10.44
CA THR A 83 -1.89 18.27 11.25
C THR A 83 -1.82 16.98 12.08
N ALA A 84 -2.92 16.58 12.74
CA ALA A 84 -2.98 15.34 13.52
C ALA A 84 -2.75 14.09 12.66
N ILE A 85 -3.33 14.06 11.46
CA ILE A 85 -3.13 12.98 10.48
C ILE A 85 -1.67 12.95 10.02
N ALA A 86 -1.10 14.10 9.66
CA ALA A 86 0.29 14.20 9.21
C ALA A 86 1.29 13.74 10.28
N ILE A 87 1.12 14.17 11.52
CA ILE A 87 1.95 13.74 12.65
C ILE A 87 1.83 12.22 12.86
N THR A 88 0.62 11.66 12.75
CA THR A 88 0.42 10.22 12.86
C THR A 88 1.26 9.45 11.82
N PHE A 89 1.23 9.86 10.55
CA PHE A 89 2.04 9.24 9.51
C PHE A 89 3.55 9.42 9.74
N LEU A 90 3.97 10.60 10.23
CA LEU A 90 5.36 10.83 10.63
C LEU A 90 5.81 9.84 11.71
N VAL A 91 5.01 9.68 12.78
CA VAL A 91 5.30 8.75 13.88
C VAL A 91 5.34 7.30 13.39
N MET A 92 4.42 6.91 12.50
CA MET A 92 4.43 5.57 11.89
C MET A 92 5.72 5.29 11.13
N ASN A 93 6.18 6.25 10.33
CA ASN A 93 7.42 6.14 9.56
C ASN A 93 8.66 6.06 10.48
N ILE A 94 8.73 6.94 11.49
CA ILE A 94 9.82 6.90 12.49
C ILE A 94 9.83 5.57 13.23
N SER A 95 8.66 5.06 13.63
CA SER A 95 8.54 3.77 14.31
C SER A 95 9.02 2.61 13.43
N ALA A 96 8.73 2.64 12.12
CA ALA A 96 9.24 1.65 11.17
C ALA A 96 10.76 1.74 11.00
N LEU A 97 11.31 2.96 10.92
CA LEU A 97 12.75 3.19 10.84
C LEU A 97 13.47 2.70 12.11
N LEU A 98 12.97 3.05 13.29
CA LEU A 98 13.53 2.61 14.57
C LEU A 98 13.54 1.08 14.68
N ARG A 99 12.44 0.40 14.30
CA ARG A 99 12.40 -1.06 14.26
C ARG A 99 13.50 -1.64 13.38
N ARG A 100 13.78 -1.03 12.23
CA ARG A 100 14.85 -1.49 11.32
C ARG A 100 16.22 -1.31 11.95
N ILE A 101 16.51 -0.11 12.49
CA ILE A 101 17.80 0.18 13.12
C ILE A 101 18.06 -0.79 14.28
N ILE A 102 17.05 -0.98 15.14
CA ILE A 102 17.11 -1.90 16.28
C ILE A 102 17.34 -3.34 15.80
N MET A 103 16.59 -3.81 14.81
CA MET A 103 16.76 -5.16 14.26
C MET A 103 18.14 -5.34 13.62
N THR A 104 18.64 -4.35 12.88
CA THR A 104 19.99 -4.38 12.31
C THR A 104 21.05 -4.45 13.41
N PHE A 105 20.93 -3.63 14.46
CA PHE A 105 21.83 -3.67 15.62
C PHE A 105 21.82 -5.05 16.29
N PHE A 106 20.63 -5.61 16.54
CA PHE A 106 20.48 -6.96 17.09
C PHE A 106 21.09 -8.04 16.18
N CYS A 107 20.90 -7.94 14.86
CA CYS A 107 21.46 -8.93 13.92
C CYS A 107 23.00 -8.90 13.90
N ILE A 108 23.59 -7.70 13.95
CA ILE A 108 25.04 -7.52 14.01
C ILE A 108 25.59 -8.05 15.35
N TYR A 109 24.96 -7.68 16.46
CA TYR A 109 25.46 -8.02 17.80
C TYR A 109 25.27 -9.49 18.17
N PHE A 110 24.16 -10.11 17.76
CA PHE A 110 23.85 -11.53 18.05
C PHE A 110 24.31 -12.50 16.94
N GLY A 111 25.14 -12.05 16.02
CA GLY A 111 25.96 -12.92 15.16
C GLY A 111 25.17 -13.92 14.31
N LYS A 112 24.09 -13.49 13.64
CA LYS A 112 23.48 -14.30 12.58
C LYS A 112 23.81 -13.73 11.21
N ASN A 113 24.46 -14.53 10.39
CA ASN A 113 24.59 -14.35 8.94
C ASN A 113 23.21 -14.48 8.25
N THR A 114 22.27 -13.60 8.60
CA THR A 114 21.00 -13.47 7.89
C THR A 114 21.05 -12.16 7.15
N VAL A 115 21.36 -12.25 5.86
CA VAL A 115 21.16 -11.18 4.89
C VAL A 115 19.67 -10.85 4.88
N PHE A 116 19.25 -9.87 5.68
CA PHE A 116 17.93 -9.29 5.52
C PHE A 116 17.92 -8.56 4.18
N PRO A 117 16.94 -8.82 3.29
CA PRO A 117 16.85 -8.08 2.05
C PRO A 117 16.58 -6.61 2.42
N ILE A 118 17.57 -5.76 2.18
CA ILE A 118 17.53 -4.32 2.38
C ILE A 118 16.44 -3.65 1.51
N LEU A 119 15.87 -4.38 0.55
CA LEU A 119 14.71 -3.95 -0.22
C LEU A 119 13.51 -4.87 -0.01
N ARG A 120 12.61 -4.44 0.87
CA ARG A 120 11.15 -4.46 0.65
C ARG A 120 10.49 -3.59 1.71
N PHE A 121 10.31 -2.32 1.39
CA PHE A 121 9.20 -1.53 1.92
C PHE A 121 8.06 -1.57 0.91
N GLY A 122 6.84 -1.46 1.42
CA GLY A 122 5.58 -1.63 0.72
C GLY A 122 4.72 -2.53 1.57
#